data_AF-A0A371KXZ7-F1
#
_entry.id   AF-A0A371KXZ7-F1
#
_cell.length_a   1.000
_cell.length_b   1.000
_cell.length_c   1.000
_cell.angle_alpha   90.00
_cell.angle_beta   90.00
_cell.angle_gamma   90.00
#
_symmetry.space_group_name_H-M   'P 1'
#
loop_
_entity.id
_entity.type
_entity.pdbx_description
1 polymer ?
#
loop_
_entity_poly.entity_id
_entity_poly.type
_entity_poly.pdbx_seq_one_letter_code
_entity_poly.pdbx_strand_id
1 'polypeptide(L)'
;MSLDVTVAVPFRQHGSTRLGEGEFVVALSLDRDWFSPDQAKRLIDLAAGRGLVERDDGEVVATFDPADVQIPEEFEPDAAVLREQSAFEQILDACVAAGVEKQAAVAGINERQSRLGITAEAAAVLFARSNDVNVDDAAAKAKRSLAE
;
A
#
# COMPACT_ATOMS: atom_id res chain seq x y z
N MET A 1 4.16 4.51 5.54
CA MET A 1 2.91 4.79 6.26
C MET A 1 1.93 3.73 5.82
N SER A 2 1.49 2.89 6.76
CA SER A 2 0.86 1.60 6.45
C SER A 2 -0.63 1.79 6.23
N LEU A 3 -1.01 1.85 4.95
CA LEU A 3 -2.38 1.70 4.49
C LEU A 3 -3.09 0.54 5.21
N ASP A 4 -2.36 -0.55 5.49
CA ASP A 4 -2.82 -1.74 6.24
C ASP A 4 -3.41 -1.38 7.60
N VAL A 5 -2.72 -0.52 8.38
CA VAL A 5 -3.19 -0.08 9.70
C VAL A 5 -4.44 0.78 9.56
N THR A 6 -4.46 1.68 8.57
CA THR A 6 -5.63 2.52 8.29
C THR A 6 -6.84 1.68 7.88
N VAL A 7 -6.64 0.65 7.05
CA VAL A 7 -7.68 -0.27 6.59
C VAL A 7 -8.17 -1.17 7.72
N ALA A 8 -7.29 -1.59 8.63
CA ALA A 8 -7.64 -2.48 9.75
C ALA A 8 -8.53 -1.80 10.80
N VAL A 9 -8.44 -0.47 10.93
CA VAL A 9 -9.13 0.29 11.98
C VAL A 9 -10.65 0.10 11.99
N PRO A 10 -11.40 0.29 10.88
CA PRO A 10 -12.85 0.11 10.87
C PRO A 10 -13.27 -1.31 11.24
N PHE A 11 -12.56 -2.32 10.72
CA PHE A 11 -12.82 -3.73 11.02
C PHE A 11 -12.59 -4.06 12.50
N ARG A 12 -11.49 -3.57 13.08
CA ARG A 12 -11.16 -3.79 14.49
C ARG A 12 -12.17 -3.10 15.41
N GLN A 13 -12.64 -1.91 15.05
CA GLN A 13 -13.68 -1.19 15.79
C GLN A 13 -15.01 -1.95 15.77
N HIS A 14 -15.35 -2.56 14.64
CA HIS A 14 -16.57 -3.36 14.50
C HIS A 14 -16.45 -4.80 15.02
N GLY A 15 -15.23 -5.27 15.28
CA GLY A 15 -14.94 -6.63 15.72
C GLY A 15 -15.23 -7.70 14.65
N SER A 16 -15.17 -7.33 13.38
CA SER A 16 -15.54 -8.19 12.24
C SER A 16 -14.58 -7.97 11.08
N THR A 17 -14.34 -9.00 10.27
CA THR A 17 -13.59 -8.91 9.01
C THR A 17 -14.45 -8.44 7.84
N ARG A 18 -15.75 -8.23 8.06
CA ARG A 18 -16.72 -7.75 7.06
C ARG A 18 -17.45 -6.53 7.60
N LEU A 19 -17.61 -5.52 6.75
CA LEU A 19 -18.22 -4.25 7.10
C LEU A 19 -18.97 -3.67 5.89
N GLY A 20 -20.13 -3.04 6.08
CA GLY A 20 -20.78 -2.33 4.98
C GLY A 20 -19.91 -1.19 4.46
N GLU A 21 -19.93 -0.91 3.16
CA GLU A 21 -19.14 0.20 2.59
C GLU A 21 -19.45 1.54 3.29
N GLY A 22 -20.74 1.78 3.59
CA GLY A 22 -21.17 2.97 4.32
C GLY A 22 -20.63 3.03 5.75
N GLU A 23 -20.59 1.90 6.46
CA GLU A 23 -20.05 1.82 7.82
C GLU A 23 -18.53 2.04 7.84
N PHE A 24 -17.82 1.51 6.84
CA PHE A 24 -16.38 1.76 6.66
C PHE A 24 -16.11 3.25 6.48
N VAL A 25 -16.90 3.91 5.63
CA VAL A 25 -16.78 5.35 5.39
C VAL A 25 -17.07 6.15 6.66
N VAL A 26 -18.17 5.84 7.36
CA VAL A 26 -18.56 6.49 8.63
C VAL A 26 -17.45 6.38 9.68
N ALA A 27 -16.87 5.19 9.85
CA ALA A 27 -15.81 4.95 10.83
C ALA A 27 -14.59 5.84 10.58
N LEU A 28 -14.19 6.05 9.31
CA LEU A 28 -13.03 6.86 8.98
C LEU A 28 -13.33 8.36 8.91
N SER A 29 -14.55 8.75 8.53
CA SER A 29 -14.89 10.16 8.29
C SER A 29 -15.60 10.85 9.44
N LEU A 30 -16.42 10.14 10.20
CA LEU A 30 -17.24 10.73 11.26
C LEU A 30 -16.71 10.38 12.65
N ASP A 31 -16.39 9.10 12.88
CA ASP A 31 -15.94 8.67 14.20
C ASP A 31 -14.50 9.14 14.49
N ARG A 32 -13.67 9.17 13.45
CA ARG A 32 -12.24 9.48 13.54
C ARG A 32 -11.86 10.84 12.97
N ASP A 33 -12.69 11.41 12.09
CA ASP A 33 -12.40 12.65 11.33
C ASP A 33 -11.06 12.60 10.56
N TRP A 34 -10.62 11.41 10.12
CA TRP A 34 -9.34 11.24 9.41
C TRP A 34 -9.43 11.58 7.94
N PHE A 35 -10.59 11.30 7.33
CA PHE A 35 -10.79 11.45 5.90
C PHE A 35 -12.20 11.97 5.60
N SER A 36 -12.36 12.70 4.50
CA SER A 36 -13.71 12.96 3.99
C SER A 36 -14.38 11.66 3.49
N PRO A 37 -15.72 11.63 3.34
CA PRO A 37 -16.41 10.45 2.82
C PRO A 37 -15.88 9.97 1.46
N ASP A 38 -15.50 10.89 0.58
CA ASP A 38 -14.92 10.56 -0.73
C ASP A 38 -13.50 10.01 -0.60
N GLN A 39 -12.71 10.53 0.34
CA GLN A 39 -11.38 10.02 0.64
C GLN A 39 -11.44 8.61 1.25
N ALA A 40 -12.40 8.32 2.11
CA ALA A 40 -12.60 6.99 2.66
C ALA A 40 -13.00 5.97 1.57
N LYS A 41 -13.87 6.35 0.63
CA LYS A 41 -14.18 5.50 -0.55
C LYS A 41 -12.94 5.23 -1.40
N ARG A 42 -12.14 6.26 -1.66
CA ARG A 42 -10.87 6.12 -2.39
C ARG A 42 -9.90 5.19 -1.66
N LEU A 43 -9.89 5.20 -0.34
CA LEU A 43 -9.10 4.26 0.45
C LEU A 43 -9.53 2.80 0.23
N ILE A 44 -10.84 2.54 0.11
CA ILE A 44 -11.37 1.21 -0.22
C ILE A 44 -10.89 0.79 -1.62
N ASP A 45 -10.96 1.67 -2.62
CA ASP A 45 -10.46 1.38 -3.97
C ASP A 45 -8.96 1.01 -3.97
N LEU A 46 -8.16 1.77 -3.21
CA LEU A 46 -6.72 1.52 -3.08
C LEU A 46 -6.43 0.22 -2.35
N ALA A 47 -7.16 -0.07 -1.27
CA ALA A 47 -7.02 -1.30 -0.51
C ALA A 47 -7.42 -2.52 -1.35
N ALA A 48 -8.49 -2.39 -2.16
CA ALA A 48 -8.91 -3.44 -3.09
C ALA A 48 -7.89 -3.68 -4.20
N GLY A 49 -7.33 -2.60 -4.77
CA GLY A 49 -6.24 -2.70 -5.75
C GLY A 49 -4.95 -3.34 -5.21
N ARG A 50 -4.77 -3.37 -3.88
CA ARG A 50 -3.66 -4.06 -3.22
C ARG A 50 -4.03 -5.44 -2.67
N GLY A 51 -5.27 -5.88 -2.84
CA GLY A 51 -5.77 -7.14 -2.30
C GLY A 51 -5.83 -7.18 -0.77
N LEU A 52 -5.90 -6.03 -0.11
CA LEU A 52 -6.11 -5.92 1.35
C LEU A 52 -7.59 -6.05 1.73
N VAL A 53 -8.47 -5.70 0.79
CA VAL A 53 -9.91 -5.89 0.91
C VAL A 53 -10.50 -6.41 -0.39
N GLU A 54 -11.63 -7.06 -0.28
CA GLU A 54 -12.50 -7.44 -1.40
C GLU A 54 -13.87 -6.78 -1.24
N ARG A 55 -14.55 -6.54 -2.36
CA ARG A 55 -15.94 -6.08 -2.36
C ARG A 55 -16.84 -7.27 -2.63
N ASP A 56 -17.73 -7.58 -1.70
CA ASP A 56 -18.64 -8.71 -1.77
C ASP A 56 -20.05 -8.26 -1.36
N ASP A 57 -20.99 -8.33 -2.30
CA ASP A 57 -22.40 -7.96 -2.10
C ASP A 57 -22.66 -6.59 -1.41
N GLY A 58 -21.84 -5.59 -1.71
CA GLY A 58 -21.93 -4.25 -1.10
C GLY A 58 -21.25 -4.11 0.26
N GLU A 59 -20.60 -5.17 0.73
CA GLU A 59 -19.70 -5.17 1.88
C GLU A 59 -18.24 -5.07 1.44
N VAL A 60 -17.42 -4.54 2.34
CA VAL A 60 -15.96 -4.56 2.28
C VAL A 60 -15.48 -5.67 3.20
N VAL A 61 -14.67 -6.57 2.66
CA VAL A 61 -14.18 -7.77 3.35
C VAL A 61 -12.67 -7.70 3.45
N ALA A 62 -12.11 -7.73 4.66
CA ALA A 62 -10.67 -7.80 4.85
C ALA A 62 -10.12 -9.17 4.42
N THR A 63 -9.03 -9.18 3.65
CA THR A 63 -8.33 -10.41 3.22
C THR A 63 -7.26 -10.86 4.23
N PHE A 64 -7.07 -10.08 5.29
CA PHE A 64 -6.16 -10.31 6.40
C PHE A 64 -6.94 -10.30 7.73
N ASP A 65 -6.31 -10.73 8.83
CA ASP A 65 -6.91 -10.63 10.17
C ASP A 65 -6.67 -9.23 10.76
N PRO A 66 -7.72 -8.40 10.93
CA PRO A 66 -7.58 -7.05 11.50
C PRO A 66 -7.20 -7.07 12.98
N ALA A 67 -7.40 -8.18 13.69
CA ALA A 67 -7.02 -8.32 15.10
C ALA A 67 -5.51 -8.42 15.30
N ASP A 68 -4.78 -8.95 14.31
CA ASP A 68 -3.32 -9.08 14.34
C ASP A 68 -2.59 -7.77 14.02
N VAL A 69 -3.31 -6.75 13.53
CA VAL A 69 -2.72 -5.46 13.18
C VAL A 69 -2.53 -4.60 14.42
N GLN A 70 -1.28 -4.26 14.71
CA GLN A 70 -0.93 -3.35 15.80
C GLN A 70 -1.23 -1.90 15.40
N ILE A 71 -2.22 -1.31 16.08
CA ILE A 71 -2.64 0.09 15.88
C ILE A 71 -2.15 0.91 17.08
N PRO A 72 -1.21 1.87 16.88
CA PRO A 72 -0.78 2.78 17.93
C PRO A 72 -1.95 3.61 18.50
N GLU A 73 -1.88 3.96 19.79
CA GLU A 73 -2.97 4.71 20.47
C GLU A 73 -3.23 6.09 19.85
N GLU A 74 -2.19 6.78 19.39
CA GLU A 74 -2.27 8.10 18.73
C GLU A 74 -2.07 8.01 17.21
N PHE A 75 -2.44 6.88 16.59
CA PHE A 75 -2.31 6.72 15.15
C PHE A 75 -3.30 7.62 14.41
N GLU A 76 -2.79 8.56 13.62
CA GLU A 76 -3.56 9.33 12.64
C GLU A 76 -2.88 9.19 11.26
N PRO A 77 -3.58 8.68 10.25
CA PRO A 77 -3.01 8.50 8.93
C PRO A 77 -2.93 9.84 8.17
N ASP A 78 -1.78 10.12 7.58
CA ASP A 78 -1.63 11.24 6.64
C ASP A 78 -2.42 10.94 5.35
N ALA A 79 -3.04 11.96 4.72
CA ALA A 79 -3.65 11.87 3.40
C ALA A 79 -2.72 11.27 2.31
N ALA A 80 -1.42 11.24 2.54
CA ALA A 80 -0.44 10.49 1.75
C ALA A 80 -0.78 9.01 1.59
N VAL A 81 -1.48 8.37 2.53
CA VAL A 81 -1.91 6.97 2.39
C VAL A 81 -2.91 6.76 1.25
N LEU A 82 -3.59 7.84 0.83
CA LEU A 82 -4.52 7.86 -0.31
C LEU A 82 -3.81 8.03 -1.66
N ARG A 83 -2.48 8.18 -1.66
CA ARG A 83 -1.70 8.16 -2.90
C ARG A 83 -1.43 6.71 -3.28
N GLU A 84 -1.54 6.42 -4.57
CA GLU A 84 -1.01 5.17 -5.08
C GLU A 84 0.49 5.11 -4.82
N GLN A 85 0.93 3.97 -4.29
CA GLN A 85 2.34 3.69 -4.15
C GLN A 85 3.01 3.71 -5.53
N SER A 86 4.14 4.40 -5.61
CA SER A 86 4.97 4.43 -6.82
C SER A 86 5.50 3.03 -7.12
N ALA A 87 5.85 2.76 -8.39
CA ALA A 87 6.47 1.48 -8.76
C ALA A 87 7.77 1.25 -7.96
N PHE A 88 8.54 2.30 -7.71
CA PHE A 88 9.73 2.25 -6.86
C PHE A 88 9.40 1.74 -5.45
N GLU A 89 8.41 2.33 -4.79
CA GLU A 89 8.04 1.94 -3.43
C GLU A 89 7.49 0.51 -3.37
N GLN A 90 6.71 0.08 -4.36
CA GLN A 90 6.23 -1.32 -4.46
C GLN A 90 7.39 -2.31 -4.58
N ILE A 91 8.39 -1.97 -5.41
CA ILE A 91 9.58 -2.81 -5.59
C ILE A 91 10.43 -2.84 -4.32
N LEU A 92 10.57 -1.71 -3.64
CA LEU A 92 11.30 -1.61 -2.39
C LEU A 92 10.68 -2.51 -1.31
N ASP A 93 9.34 -2.47 -1.15
CA ASP A 93 8.62 -3.31 -0.20
C ASP A 93 8.75 -4.80 -0.55
N ALA A 94 8.68 -5.17 -1.84
CA ALA A 94 8.92 -6.55 -2.29
C ALA A 94 10.35 -7.03 -1.95
N CYS A 95 11.36 -6.16 -2.10
CA CYS A 95 12.73 -6.50 -1.70
C CYS A 95 12.84 -6.72 -0.18
N VAL A 96 12.19 -5.86 0.62
CA VAL A 96 12.18 -6.02 2.09
C VAL A 96 11.46 -7.29 2.51
N ALA A 97 10.32 -7.62 1.89
CA ALA A 97 9.60 -8.87 2.13
C ALA A 97 10.42 -10.11 1.75
N ALA A 98 11.30 -10.01 0.74
CA ALA A 98 12.26 -11.04 0.38
C ALA A 98 13.49 -11.12 1.30
N GLY A 99 13.56 -10.30 2.35
CA GLY A 99 14.64 -10.29 3.34
C GLY A 99 15.79 -9.33 3.02
N VAL A 100 15.66 -8.46 2.02
CA VAL A 100 16.66 -7.44 1.72
C VAL A 100 16.50 -6.27 2.69
N GLU A 101 17.58 -5.86 3.34
CA GLU A 101 17.58 -4.68 4.22
C GLU A 101 17.15 -3.42 3.45
N LYS A 102 16.21 -2.64 4.01
CA LYS A 102 15.61 -1.50 3.31
C LYS A 102 16.66 -0.47 2.90
N GLN A 103 17.59 -0.16 3.79
CA GLN A 103 18.66 0.79 3.50
C GLN A 103 19.60 0.28 2.41
N ALA A 104 19.91 -1.02 2.42
CA ALA A 104 20.74 -1.66 1.40
C ALA A 104 20.05 -1.67 0.03
N ALA A 105 18.73 -1.92 0.00
CA ALA A 105 17.94 -1.83 -1.22
C ALA A 105 17.93 -0.41 -1.80
N VAL A 106 17.63 0.61 -0.99
CA VAL A 106 17.65 2.01 -1.42
C VAL A 106 19.03 2.42 -1.95
N ALA A 107 20.10 2.08 -1.23
CA ALA A 107 21.46 2.38 -1.66
C ALA A 107 21.80 1.71 -3.01
N GLY A 108 21.49 0.41 -3.14
CA GLY A 108 21.78 -0.35 -4.35
C GLY A 108 20.93 0.05 -5.57
N ILE A 109 19.74 0.60 -5.34
CA ILE A 109 18.90 1.20 -6.40
C ILE A 109 19.50 2.54 -6.83
N ASN A 110 19.81 3.44 -5.88
CA ASN A 110 20.38 4.76 -6.18
C ASN A 110 21.72 4.65 -6.92
N GLU A 111 22.59 3.72 -6.50
CA GLU A 111 23.85 3.44 -7.19
C GLU A 111 23.62 3.02 -8.64
N ARG A 112 22.66 2.11 -8.89
CA ARG A 112 22.29 1.69 -10.25
C ARG A 112 21.71 2.84 -11.07
N GLN A 113 20.84 3.64 -10.46
CA GLN A 113 20.23 4.81 -11.08
C GLN A 113 21.31 5.77 -11.57
N SER A 114 22.25 6.17 -10.70
CA SER A 114 23.34 7.07 -11.05
C SER A 114 24.32 6.46 -12.06
N ARG A 115 24.67 5.17 -11.89
CA ARG A 115 25.63 4.49 -12.77
C ARG A 115 25.11 4.31 -14.19
N LEU A 116 23.81 4.04 -14.35
CA LEU A 116 23.21 3.73 -15.66
C LEU A 116 22.48 4.94 -16.27
N GLY A 117 22.29 6.03 -15.52
CA GLY A 117 21.57 7.21 -15.99
C GLY A 117 20.09 6.94 -16.30
N ILE A 118 19.47 6.03 -15.54
CA ILE A 118 18.07 5.60 -15.73
C ILE A 118 17.15 6.18 -14.66
N THR A 119 15.84 5.98 -14.81
CA THR A 119 14.87 6.38 -13.79
C THR A 119 14.97 5.51 -12.53
N ALA A 120 14.49 6.02 -11.40
CA ALA A 120 14.51 5.29 -10.13
C ALA A 120 13.70 3.99 -10.22
N GLU A 121 12.58 4.00 -10.94
CA GLU A 121 11.73 2.82 -11.17
C GLU A 121 12.45 1.76 -12.01
N ALA A 122 13.15 2.16 -13.08
CA ALA A 122 13.95 1.24 -13.90
C ALA A 122 15.10 0.64 -13.09
N ALA A 123 15.78 1.46 -12.28
CA ALA A 123 16.84 0.99 -11.39
C ALA A 123 16.31 0.03 -10.32
N ALA A 124 15.12 0.29 -9.78
CA ALA A 124 14.44 -0.58 -8.83
C ALA A 124 14.12 -1.95 -9.43
N VAL A 125 13.56 -2.01 -10.64
CA VAL A 125 13.27 -3.28 -11.34
C VAL A 125 14.55 -4.09 -11.54
N LEU A 126 15.63 -3.45 -11.99
CA LEU A 126 16.93 -4.12 -12.17
C LEU A 126 17.52 -4.61 -10.85
N PHE A 127 17.38 -3.83 -9.78
CA PHE A 127 17.83 -4.22 -8.44
C PHE A 127 17.07 -5.45 -7.95
N ALA A 128 15.74 -5.43 -8.01
CA ALA A 128 14.90 -6.55 -7.57
C ALA A 128 15.21 -7.84 -8.33
N ARG A 129 15.31 -7.77 -9.67
CA ARG A 129 15.70 -8.92 -10.49
C ARG A 129 17.12 -9.44 -10.18
N SER A 130 18.04 -8.57 -9.79
CA SER A 130 19.39 -9.00 -9.36
C SER A 130 19.39 -9.74 -8.02
N ASN A 131 18.35 -9.55 -7.21
CA ASN A 131 18.16 -10.19 -5.90
C ASN A 131 17.12 -11.32 -5.95
N ASP A 132 16.79 -11.82 -7.15
CA ASP A 132 15.80 -12.90 -7.38
C ASP A 132 14.38 -12.58 -6.87
N VAL A 133 14.04 -11.30 -6.75
CA VAL A 133 12.71 -10.85 -6.33
C VAL A 133 11.81 -10.67 -7.55
N ASN A 134 10.69 -11.38 -7.58
CA ASN A 134 9.67 -11.20 -8.62
C ASN A 134 8.91 -9.89 -8.41
N VAL A 135 8.98 -8.99 -9.39
CA VAL A 135 8.35 -7.67 -9.38
C VAL A 135 7.61 -7.38 -10.68
N ASP A 136 7.10 -8.39 -11.37
CA ASP A 136 6.54 -8.25 -12.72
C ASP A 136 5.37 -7.25 -12.79
N ASP A 137 4.49 -7.20 -11.78
CA ASP A 137 3.39 -6.22 -11.70
C ASP A 137 3.90 -4.78 -11.54
N ALA A 138 4.88 -4.58 -10.66
CA ALA A 138 5.49 -3.28 -10.44
C ALA A 138 6.35 -2.84 -11.64
N ALA A 139 7.00 -3.78 -12.33
CA ALA A 139 7.71 -3.53 -13.58
C ALA A 139 6.75 -3.12 -14.70
N ALA A 140 5.57 -3.73 -14.79
CA ALA A 140 4.52 -3.31 -15.73
C ALA A 140 4.02 -1.89 -15.41
N LYS A 141 3.88 -1.54 -14.12
CA LYS A 141 3.53 -0.18 -13.69
C LYS A 141 4.62 0.83 -14.08
N ALA A 142 5.88 0.52 -13.78
CA ALA A 142 7.04 1.33 -14.16
C ALA A 142 7.12 1.57 -15.68
N LYS A 143 6.80 0.54 -16.48
CA LYS A 143 6.77 0.67 -17.94
C LYS A 143 5.69 1.62 -18.44
N ARG A 144 4.50 1.61 -17.82
CA ARG A 144 3.41 2.54 -18.18
C ARG A 144 3.78 3.99 -17.90
N SER A 145 4.38 4.27 -16.74
CA SER A 145 4.81 5.62 -16.35
C SER A 145 5.96 6.19 -17.19
N LEU A 146 6.67 5.35 -17.96
CA LEU A 146 7.70 5.80 -18.91
C LEU A 146 7.15 6.09 -20.31
N ALA A 147 5.90 5.70 -20.59
CA ALA A 147 5.24 5.90 -21.88
C ALA A 147 4.36 7.16 -21.93
N GLU A 148 4.25 7.89 -20.82
CA GLU A 148 3.64 9.22 -20.70
C GLU A 148 4.71 10.31 -20.76
#